data_AF-A0A9P1E7K7-F1
#
_entry.id   AF-A0A9P1E7K7-F1
#
_cell.length_a   1.000
_cell.length_b   1.000
_cell.length_c   1.000
_cell.angle_alpha   90.00
_cell.angle_beta   90.00
_cell.angle_gamma   90.00
#
_symmetry.space_group_name_H-M   'P 1'
#
loop_
_entity.id
_entity.type
_entity.pdbx_description
1 polymer ?
#
loop_
_entity_poly.entity_id
_entity_poly.type
_entity_poly.pdbx_seq_one_letter_code
_entity_poly.pdbx_strand_id
1 'polypeptide(L)'
;MKLLRNVLRKRIDSKKVCVLDVPMRWNSTYIMLETALGLKQAFDRLAEEEESKYIGSFDEDEDEDDDSENLVLVTIRKGTKRIGPPVEADWNNSCEFVKVLKVFYDTTVVVSATNRPTAHKSFFEIATIRSEIEDMHSNDPNEMQGASKTVSDMAVQMKSKYIKYFNVLDDMNQLLLVALVLDLRFKLKYFSRILKKMLNENSRTVKKKTDELNELIVTITDTYASTSGTSSFYRVLCV
;
A
#
# COMPACT_ATOMS: atom_id res chain seq x y z
N MET A 1 2.94 -17.74 17.95
CA MET A 1 2.69 -16.44 18.63
C MET A 1 2.88 -16.40 20.16
N LYS A 2 2.38 -17.38 20.95
CA LYS A 2 2.59 -17.38 22.42
C LYS A 2 4.07 -17.58 22.82
N LEU A 3 4.79 -18.43 22.08
CA LEU A 3 6.22 -18.71 22.28
C LEU A 3 7.10 -17.47 22.06
N LEU A 4 6.94 -16.79 20.92
CA LEU A 4 7.65 -15.55 20.61
C LEU A 4 7.45 -14.47 21.69
N ARG A 5 6.22 -14.35 22.21
CA ARG A 5 5.85 -13.39 23.26
C ARG A 5 6.58 -13.68 24.59
N ASN A 6 6.84 -14.96 24.89
CA ASN A 6 7.55 -15.37 26.09
C ASN A 6 9.06 -15.15 25.97
N VAL A 7 9.65 -15.40 24.80
CA VAL A 7 11.07 -15.11 24.51
C VAL A 7 11.33 -13.60 24.56
N LEU A 8 10.44 -12.80 23.95
CA LEU A 8 10.52 -11.35 24.00
C LEU A 8 10.47 -10.83 25.43
N ARG A 9 9.45 -11.22 26.21
CA ARG A 9 9.30 -10.75 27.60
C ARG A 9 10.45 -11.15 28.52
N LYS A 10 11.12 -12.29 28.28
CA LYS A 10 12.14 -12.79 29.18
C LYS A 10 13.53 -12.21 28.91
N ARG A 11 13.89 -11.83 27.68
CA ARG A 11 15.31 -11.61 27.31
C ARG A 11 15.60 -10.56 26.23
N ILE A 12 14.59 -9.97 25.58
CA ILE A 12 14.77 -8.90 24.58
C ILE A 12 13.85 -7.76 24.98
N ASP A 13 14.36 -6.56 25.24
CA ASP A 13 13.56 -5.40 25.68
C ASP A 13 12.71 -4.79 24.53
N SER A 14 11.94 -5.63 23.85
CA SER A 14 11.07 -5.27 22.74
C SER A 14 9.62 -5.56 23.11
N LYS A 15 8.80 -4.51 23.12
CA LYS A 15 7.34 -4.59 23.30
C LYS A 15 6.61 -4.98 22.01
N LYS A 16 7.33 -5.11 20.88
CA LYS A 16 6.73 -5.42 19.58
C LYS A 16 6.26 -6.87 19.53
N VAL A 17 5.08 -7.11 18.96
CA VAL A 17 4.52 -8.45 18.78
C VAL A 17 4.29 -8.63 17.29
N CYS A 18 4.82 -9.70 16.71
CA CYS A 18 4.58 -10.02 15.29
C CYS A 18 3.07 -10.13 15.04
N VAL A 19 2.57 -9.51 13.98
CA VAL A 19 1.15 -9.57 13.61
C VAL A 19 1.01 -10.58 12.49
N LEU A 20 -0.06 -11.38 12.49
CA LEU A 20 -0.31 -12.30 11.39
C LEU A 20 -0.74 -11.53 10.14
N ASP A 21 -0.24 -11.95 8.99
CA ASP A 21 -0.66 -11.41 7.70
C ASP A 21 -2.16 -11.70 7.43
N VAL A 22 -2.77 -10.81 6.66
CA VAL A 22 -4.11 -10.99 6.10
C VAL A 22 -3.97 -10.95 4.58
N PRO A 23 -4.16 -12.08 3.86
CA PRO A 23 -3.80 -12.28 2.44
C PRO A 23 -4.39 -11.36 1.36
N MET A 24 -5.08 -10.27 1.73
CA MET A 24 -5.58 -9.25 0.80
C MET A 24 -5.34 -7.82 1.30
N ARG A 25 -4.56 -7.65 2.38
CA ARG A 25 -4.25 -6.35 2.96
C ARG A 25 -2.75 -6.20 3.07
N TRP A 26 -2.17 -5.63 2.04
CA TRP A 26 -0.74 -5.35 1.98
C TRP A 26 -0.24 -4.46 3.15
N ASN A 27 -1.12 -3.70 3.81
CA ASN A 27 -0.85 -3.04 5.10
C ASN A 27 -0.54 -4.01 6.25
N SER A 28 -1.27 -5.12 6.40
CA SER A 28 -0.95 -6.12 7.44
C SER A 28 0.34 -6.85 7.09
N THR A 29 0.59 -7.10 5.80
CA THR A 29 1.84 -7.71 5.33
C THR A 29 3.03 -6.81 5.66
N TYR A 30 2.93 -5.51 5.41
CA TYR A 30 3.94 -4.51 5.80
C TYR A 30 4.24 -4.57 7.29
N ILE A 31 3.20 -4.43 8.14
CA ILE A 31 3.37 -4.42 9.60
C ILE A 31 3.97 -5.74 10.09
N MET A 32 3.54 -6.88 9.52
CA MET A 32 4.09 -8.19 9.85
C MET A 32 5.59 -8.24 9.53
N LEU A 33 6.00 -7.94 8.30
CA LEU A 33 7.39 -8.06 7.86
C LEU A 33 8.30 -7.05 8.56
N GLU A 34 7.87 -5.79 8.70
CA GLU A 34 8.60 -4.76 9.44
C GLU A 34 8.81 -5.18 10.91
N THR A 35 7.79 -5.77 11.52
CA THR A 35 7.89 -6.27 12.89
C THR A 35 8.79 -7.51 12.96
N ALA A 36 8.66 -8.45 12.02
CA ALA A 36 9.47 -9.67 11.97
C ALA A 36 10.96 -9.35 11.82
N LEU A 37 11.31 -8.40 10.94
CA LEU A 37 12.68 -7.90 10.78
C LEU A 37 13.23 -7.32 12.09
N GLY A 38 12.44 -6.52 12.80
CA GLY A 38 12.80 -6.01 14.13
C GLY A 38 12.91 -7.09 15.22
N LEU A 39 12.46 -8.31 14.93
CA LEU A 39 12.50 -9.46 15.82
C LEU A 39 13.45 -10.56 15.32
N LYS A 40 14.25 -10.32 14.27
CA LYS A 40 15.16 -11.32 13.67
C LYS A 40 15.99 -12.06 14.71
N GLN A 41 16.68 -11.34 15.59
CA GLN A 41 17.49 -11.93 16.67
C GLN A 41 16.68 -12.82 17.64
N ALA A 42 15.39 -12.54 17.81
CA ALA A 42 14.52 -13.38 18.63
C ALA A 42 14.18 -14.71 17.93
N PHE A 43 14.03 -14.68 16.60
CA PHE A 43 13.83 -15.87 15.78
C PHE A 43 15.10 -16.72 15.71
N ASP A 44 16.27 -16.10 15.49
CA ASP A 44 17.56 -16.81 15.45
C ASP A 44 17.79 -17.58 16.76
N ARG A 45 17.60 -16.92 17.91
CA ARG A 45 17.72 -17.56 19.23
C ARG A 45 16.70 -18.66 19.47
N LEU A 46 15.46 -18.49 18.99
CA LEU A 46 14.42 -19.50 19.13
C LEU A 46 14.72 -20.77 18.31
N ALA A 47 15.49 -20.62 17.23
CA ALA A 47 15.98 -21.73 16.41
C ALA A 47 17.17 -22.46 17.04
N GLU A 48 18.00 -21.76 17.83
CA GLU A 48 19.16 -22.33 18.54
C GLU A 48 18.79 -23.08 19.85
N GLU A 49 17.64 -22.77 20.46
CA GLU A 49 17.22 -23.42 21.70
C GLU A 49 16.77 -24.88 21.44
N GLU A 50 17.56 -25.87 21.88
CA GLU A 50 17.33 -27.32 21.63
C GLU A 50 15.98 -27.85 22.15
N GLU A 51 15.39 -27.23 23.18
CA GLU A 51 14.06 -27.59 23.74
C GLU A 51 12.90 -26.84 23.08
N SER A 52 13.18 -26.03 22.07
CA SER A 52 12.19 -25.20 21.40
C SER A 52 11.30 -26.05 20.50
N LYS A 53 10.01 -26.18 20.87
CA LYS A 53 8.95 -26.73 19.98
C LYS A 53 8.82 -25.95 18.65
N TYR A 54 9.61 -24.90 18.44
CA TYR A 54 9.63 -24.11 17.22
C TYR A 54 10.14 -24.90 16.01
N ILE A 55 11.33 -25.52 16.10
CA ILE A 55 11.88 -26.28 14.97
C ILE A 55 11.01 -27.49 14.65
N GLY A 56 10.62 -28.26 15.67
CA GLY A 56 9.74 -29.42 15.49
C GLY A 56 8.37 -29.07 14.91
N SER A 57 7.87 -27.83 15.05
CA SER A 57 6.59 -27.42 14.44
C SER A 57 6.64 -27.30 12.91
N PHE A 58 7.83 -27.28 12.31
CA PHE A 58 7.99 -27.31 10.86
C PHE A 58 8.05 -28.74 10.29
N ASP A 59 8.24 -29.75 11.15
CA ASP A 59 8.34 -31.15 10.74
C ASP A 59 7.04 -31.94 10.96
N GLU A 60 6.02 -31.34 11.60
CA GLU A 60 4.68 -31.94 11.77
C GLU A 60 3.93 -31.95 10.42
N ASP A 61 3.55 -33.14 9.92
CA ASP A 61 2.67 -33.30 8.75
C ASP A 61 1.27 -32.74 9.05
N GLU A 62 0.66 -32.00 8.12
CA GLU A 62 -0.70 -31.45 8.33
C GLU A 62 -1.75 -32.56 8.14
N ASP A 63 -2.56 -32.84 9.16
CA ASP A 63 -3.75 -33.67 9.03
C ASP A 63 -4.72 -33.02 8.02
N GLU A 64 -5.19 -33.80 7.05
CA GLU A 64 -6.10 -33.38 5.98
C GLU A 64 -7.50 -33.06 6.53
N ASP A 65 -7.71 -31.84 7.05
CA ASP A 65 -9.07 -31.34 7.33
C ASP A 65 -9.72 -30.83 6.02
N ASP A 66 -10.58 -31.66 5.43
CA ASP A 66 -11.24 -31.54 4.10
C ASP A 66 -12.33 -30.44 4.00
N ASP A 67 -12.57 -29.62 5.03
CA ASP A 67 -13.79 -28.78 5.09
C ASP A 67 -13.61 -27.29 4.72
N SER A 68 -12.52 -26.90 4.03
CA SER A 68 -12.33 -25.50 3.60
C SER A 68 -12.77 -25.27 2.14
N GLU A 69 -14.01 -24.77 1.95
CA GLU A 69 -14.63 -24.44 0.64
C GLU A 69 -13.87 -23.42 -0.25
N ASN A 70 -12.76 -22.83 0.19
CA ASN A 70 -11.98 -21.89 -0.62
C ASN A 70 -10.92 -22.61 -1.50
N LEU A 71 -11.35 -23.02 -2.70
CA LEU A 71 -10.58 -23.78 -3.70
C LEU A 71 -9.18 -23.21 -4.02
N VAL A 72 -8.99 -21.88 -3.92
CA VAL A 72 -7.70 -21.21 -4.21
C VAL A 72 -6.68 -21.41 -3.07
N LEU A 73 -7.14 -21.42 -1.82
CA LEU A 73 -6.24 -21.64 -0.67
C LEU A 73 -5.87 -23.12 -0.54
N VAL A 74 -6.83 -24.01 -0.86
CA VAL A 74 -6.65 -25.47 -0.87
C VAL A 74 -5.59 -25.90 -1.89
N THR A 75 -5.55 -25.29 -3.07
CA THR A 75 -4.56 -25.62 -4.11
C THR A 75 -3.13 -25.19 -3.75
N ILE A 76 -2.95 -24.13 -2.95
CA ILE A 76 -1.62 -23.70 -2.48
C ILE A 76 -1.11 -24.63 -1.36
N ARG A 77 -2.00 -25.18 -0.53
CA ARG A 77 -1.65 -26.03 0.62
C ARG A 77 -1.40 -27.50 0.26
N LYS A 78 -1.95 -27.99 -0.85
CA LYS A 78 -2.02 -29.43 -1.20
C LYS A 78 -0.67 -30.14 -1.51
N GLY A 79 0.48 -29.58 -1.12
CA GLY A 79 1.76 -30.26 -1.37
C GLY A 79 3.03 -29.55 -0.90
N THR A 80 2.97 -28.56 -0.02
CA THR A 80 4.20 -27.91 0.49
C THR A 80 4.46 -28.36 1.92
N LYS A 81 5.53 -29.16 2.11
CA LYS A 81 6.15 -29.32 3.44
C LYS A 81 6.35 -27.92 4.03
N ARG A 82 6.11 -27.76 5.34
CA ARG A 82 6.30 -26.45 5.99
C ARG A 82 7.72 -25.96 5.69
N ILE A 83 7.81 -24.76 5.17
CA ILE A 83 9.09 -24.09 4.94
C ILE A 83 9.70 -23.91 6.34
N GLY A 84 10.93 -24.40 6.52
CA GLY A 84 11.64 -24.36 7.79
C GLY A 84 11.82 -22.95 8.36
N PRO A 85 12.54 -22.80 9.48
CA PRO A 85 12.78 -21.47 10.06
C PRO A 85 13.39 -20.50 9.03
N PRO A 86 13.09 -19.18 9.12
CA PRO A 86 13.58 -18.20 8.17
C PRO A 86 15.10 -18.23 8.04
N VAL A 87 15.61 -18.32 6.81
CA VAL A 87 17.04 -18.28 6.52
C VAL A 87 17.49 -16.87 6.11
N GLU A 88 18.80 -16.63 6.01
CA GLU A 88 19.34 -15.30 5.68
C GLU A 88 18.79 -14.73 4.35
N ALA A 89 18.51 -15.59 3.38
CA ALA A 89 17.86 -15.20 2.13
C ALA A 89 16.45 -14.65 2.36
N ASP A 90 15.65 -15.23 3.26
CA ASP A 90 14.30 -14.76 3.58
C ASP A 90 14.31 -13.40 4.26
N TRP A 91 15.30 -13.16 5.12
CA TRP A 91 15.50 -11.86 5.75
C TRP A 91 15.88 -10.78 4.73
N ASN A 92 16.77 -11.09 3.79
CA ASN A 92 17.13 -10.17 2.70
C ASN A 92 15.94 -9.88 1.78
N ASN A 93 15.16 -10.91 1.43
CA ASN A 93 13.92 -10.74 0.68
C ASN A 93 12.94 -9.83 1.42
N SER A 94 12.72 -10.10 2.72
CA SER A 94 11.81 -9.33 3.56
C SER A 94 12.22 -7.86 3.65
N CYS A 95 13.52 -7.56 3.73
CA CYS A 95 14.04 -6.20 3.70
C CYS A 95 13.64 -5.46 2.40
N GLU A 96 13.81 -6.08 1.24
CA GLU A 96 13.43 -5.47 -0.03
C GLU A 96 11.91 -5.27 -0.13
N PHE A 97 11.12 -6.28 0.26
CA PHE A 97 9.65 -6.18 0.28
C PHE A 97 9.15 -5.06 1.22
N VAL A 98 9.77 -4.89 2.38
CA VAL A 98 9.37 -3.85 3.33
C VAL A 98 9.61 -2.45 2.76
N LYS A 99 10.72 -2.22 2.03
CA LYS A 99 10.95 -0.93 1.34
C LYS A 99 9.81 -0.60 0.39
N VAL A 100 9.41 -1.58 -0.43
CA VAL A 100 8.30 -1.42 -1.38
C VAL A 100 6.99 -1.15 -0.65
N LEU A 101 6.60 -2.04 0.27
CA LEU A 101 5.33 -1.97 0.97
C LEU A 101 5.19 -0.71 1.82
N LYS A 102 6.31 -0.14 2.28
CA LYS A 102 6.33 1.09 3.08
C LYS A 102 5.67 2.26 2.35
N VAL A 103 5.98 2.47 1.08
CA VAL A 103 5.45 3.60 0.30
C VAL A 103 3.93 3.55 0.18
N PHE A 104 3.43 2.35 -0.08
CA PHE A 104 1.99 2.12 -0.11
C PHE A 104 1.40 2.37 1.28
N TYR A 105 2.06 1.89 2.35
CA TYR A 105 1.53 1.96 3.72
C TYR A 105 1.37 3.40 4.14
N ASP A 106 2.42 4.20 3.95
CA ASP A 106 2.43 5.63 4.24
C ASP A 106 1.33 6.35 3.42
N THR A 107 1.20 6.05 2.12
CA THR A 107 0.11 6.56 1.27
C THR A 107 -1.27 6.22 1.83
N THR A 108 -1.46 4.99 2.29
CA THR A 108 -2.75 4.51 2.76
C THR A 108 -3.15 5.09 4.10
N VAL A 109 -2.18 5.29 4.99
CA VAL A 109 -2.41 6.05 6.23
C VAL A 109 -2.90 7.45 5.92
N VAL A 110 -2.33 8.12 4.90
CA VAL A 110 -2.77 9.46 4.48
C VAL A 110 -4.19 9.41 3.90
N VAL A 111 -4.48 8.52 2.94
CA VAL A 111 -5.80 8.49 2.29
C VAL A 111 -6.91 7.92 3.17
N SER A 112 -6.58 7.13 4.19
CA SER A 112 -7.54 6.54 5.13
C SER A 112 -7.77 7.39 6.38
N ALA A 113 -7.18 8.59 6.45
CA ALA A 113 -7.34 9.46 7.60
C ALA A 113 -8.81 9.88 7.78
N THR A 114 -9.41 9.56 8.94
CA THR A 114 -10.83 9.83 9.22
C THR A 114 -11.07 11.18 9.88
N ASN A 115 -10.07 11.71 10.61
CA ASN A 115 -10.23 12.92 11.43
C ASN A 115 -9.71 14.20 10.76
N ARG A 116 -9.19 14.11 9.54
CA ARG A 116 -8.67 15.25 8.77
C ARG A 116 -8.93 15.06 7.28
N PRO A 117 -9.42 16.06 6.55
CA PRO A 117 -9.62 15.96 5.12
C PRO A 117 -8.26 15.88 4.40
N THR A 118 -7.89 14.68 3.95
CA THR A 118 -6.65 14.41 3.20
C THR A 118 -6.86 14.28 1.70
N ALA A 119 -8.10 14.47 1.21
CA ALA A 119 -8.45 14.36 -0.21
C ALA A 119 -7.55 15.22 -1.12
N HIS A 120 -7.14 16.40 -0.65
CA HIS A 120 -6.22 17.30 -1.37
C HIS A 120 -4.80 16.73 -1.56
N LYS A 121 -4.38 15.76 -0.73
CA LYS A 121 -3.09 15.06 -0.83
C LYS A 121 -3.18 13.78 -1.63
N SER A 122 -4.35 13.12 -1.64
CA SER A 122 -4.53 11.79 -2.21
C SER A 122 -3.98 11.65 -3.63
N PHE A 123 -4.15 12.68 -4.47
CA PHE A 123 -3.59 12.67 -5.82
C PHE A 123 -2.06 12.55 -5.82
N PHE A 124 -1.37 13.32 -4.99
CA PHE A 124 0.09 13.27 -4.91
C PHE A 124 0.59 11.97 -4.31
N GLU A 125 -0.09 11.43 -3.29
CA GLU A 125 0.28 10.13 -2.72
C GLU A 125 0.15 9.00 -3.76
N ILE A 126 -0.92 9.01 -4.57
CA ILE A 126 -1.09 8.07 -5.68
C ILE A 126 0.02 8.25 -6.73
N ALA A 127 0.43 9.49 -7.03
CA ALA A 127 1.53 9.75 -7.94
C ALA A 127 2.89 9.31 -7.36
N THR A 128 3.10 9.38 -6.04
CA THR A 128 4.29 8.84 -5.38
C THR A 128 4.39 7.33 -5.57
N ILE A 129 3.27 6.60 -5.44
CA ILE A 129 3.20 5.17 -5.73
C ILE A 129 3.68 4.88 -7.17
N ARG A 130 3.29 5.72 -8.14
CA ARG A 130 3.75 5.58 -9.52
C ARG A 130 5.26 5.67 -9.65
N SER A 131 5.84 6.72 -9.06
CA SER A 131 7.30 6.95 -9.09
C SER A 131 8.04 5.75 -8.51
N GLU A 132 7.59 5.23 -7.37
CA GLU A 132 8.20 4.07 -6.73
C GLU A 132 8.12 2.81 -7.61
N ILE A 133 6.97 2.58 -8.26
CA ILE A 133 6.81 1.47 -9.21
C ILE A 133 7.74 1.60 -10.43
N GLU A 134 7.96 2.82 -10.90
CA GLU A 134 8.88 3.10 -12.01
C GLU A 134 10.34 2.91 -11.60
N ASP A 135 10.72 3.33 -10.39
CA ASP A 135 12.07 3.14 -9.85
C ASP A 135 12.37 1.64 -9.63
N MET A 136 11.39 0.87 -9.14
CA MET A 136 11.50 -0.59 -9.02
C MET A 136 11.68 -1.30 -10.37
N HIS A 137 11.17 -0.71 -11.45
CA HIS A 137 11.32 -1.23 -12.81
C HIS A 137 12.69 -0.94 -13.42
N SER A 138 13.42 0.03 -12.87
CA SER A 138 14.62 0.60 -13.48
C SER A 138 15.92 -0.14 -13.14
N ASN A 139 15.85 -1.27 -12.44
CA ASN A 139 17.04 -2.04 -12.08
C ASN A 139 17.58 -2.84 -13.29
N ASP A 140 18.89 -2.73 -13.51
CA ASP A 140 19.64 -3.31 -14.64
C ASP A 140 19.37 -4.82 -14.77
N PRO A 141 19.01 -5.34 -15.96
CA PRO A 141 18.77 -6.77 -16.19
C PRO A 141 19.98 -7.67 -15.83
N ASN A 142 21.19 -7.11 -15.70
CA ASN A 142 22.41 -7.86 -15.37
C ASN A 142 22.64 -8.10 -13.85
N GLU A 143 21.91 -7.47 -12.94
CA GLU A 143 22.01 -7.70 -11.47
C GLU A 143 20.91 -8.63 -10.91
N MET A 144 20.14 -9.28 -11.78
CA MET A 144 18.90 -9.95 -11.39
C MET A 144 19.10 -11.43 -11.01
N GLN A 145 19.39 -11.70 -9.74
CA GLN A 145 19.22 -13.03 -9.12
C GLN A 145 18.33 -12.98 -7.88
N GLY A 146 17.52 -14.03 -7.67
CA GLY A 146 16.72 -14.22 -6.45
C GLY A 146 15.63 -13.16 -6.21
N ALA A 147 15.64 -12.57 -5.01
CA ALA A 147 14.71 -11.56 -4.49
C ALA A 147 14.36 -10.43 -5.46
N SER A 148 15.38 -9.98 -6.21
CA SER A 148 15.25 -8.87 -7.16
C SER A 148 14.28 -9.21 -8.30
N LYS A 149 14.26 -10.49 -8.74
CA LYS A 149 13.33 -10.95 -9.77
C LYS A 149 11.90 -10.99 -9.27
N THR A 150 11.65 -11.51 -8.06
CA THR A 150 10.29 -11.58 -7.50
C THR A 150 9.72 -10.19 -7.22
N VAL A 151 10.54 -9.26 -6.74
CA VAL A 151 10.16 -7.84 -6.58
C VAL A 151 9.87 -7.19 -7.92
N SER A 152 10.68 -7.46 -8.95
CA SER A 152 10.45 -6.97 -10.30
C SER A 152 9.14 -7.50 -10.91
N ASP A 153 8.88 -8.81 -10.81
CA ASP A 153 7.63 -9.43 -11.28
C ASP A 153 6.39 -8.84 -10.57
N MET A 154 6.50 -8.56 -9.27
CA MET A 154 5.46 -7.84 -8.54
C MET A 154 5.32 -6.40 -9.04
N ALA A 155 6.41 -5.68 -9.25
CA ALA A 155 6.37 -4.32 -9.78
C ALA A 155 5.67 -4.26 -11.14
N VAL A 156 5.85 -5.28 -12.00
CA VAL A 156 5.11 -5.42 -13.28
C VAL A 156 3.62 -5.55 -13.05
N GLN A 157 3.22 -6.45 -12.15
CA GLN A 157 1.81 -6.63 -11.82
C GLN A 157 1.22 -5.36 -11.18
N MET A 158 1.94 -4.69 -10.29
CA MET A 158 1.51 -3.44 -9.65
C MET A 158 1.37 -2.31 -10.65
N LYS A 159 2.33 -2.17 -11.58
CA LYS A 159 2.28 -1.21 -12.68
C LYS A 159 1.05 -1.44 -13.56
N SER A 160 0.73 -2.70 -13.87
CA SER A 160 -0.47 -3.02 -14.66
C SER A 160 -1.77 -2.56 -13.97
N LYS A 161 -1.87 -2.73 -12.64
CA LYS A 161 -3.02 -2.26 -11.86
C LYS A 161 -3.06 -0.74 -11.77
N TYR A 162 -1.92 -0.10 -11.53
CA TYR A 162 -1.83 1.36 -11.55
C TYR A 162 -2.31 1.92 -12.88
N ILE A 163 -1.82 1.36 -13.99
CA ILE A 163 -2.19 1.81 -15.33
C ILE A 163 -3.70 1.65 -15.55
N LYS A 164 -4.27 0.53 -15.13
CA LYS A 164 -5.70 0.25 -15.27
C LYS A 164 -6.60 1.30 -14.59
N TYR A 165 -6.22 1.81 -13.42
CA TYR A 165 -7.09 2.69 -12.62
C TYR A 165 -6.74 4.17 -12.69
N PHE A 166 -5.47 4.51 -12.96
CA PHE A 166 -4.95 5.87 -12.81
C PHE A 166 -4.23 6.42 -14.05
N ASN A 167 -4.10 5.66 -15.13
CA ASN A 167 -3.43 6.15 -16.34
C ASN A 167 -4.32 7.06 -17.18
N VAL A 168 -5.60 6.71 -17.31
CA VAL A 168 -6.55 7.47 -18.13
C VAL A 168 -7.25 8.50 -17.26
N LEU A 169 -7.12 9.78 -17.61
CA LEU A 169 -7.74 10.89 -16.86
C LEU A 169 -9.26 10.79 -16.75
N ASP A 170 -9.91 10.21 -17.77
CA ASP A 170 -11.36 10.01 -17.80
C ASP A 170 -11.81 8.96 -16.77
N ASP A 171 -11.05 7.88 -16.60
CA ASP A 171 -11.40 6.77 -15.71
C ASP A 171 -11.03 7.05 -14.25
N MET A 172 -10.15 8.02 -14.00
CA MET A 172 -9.83 8.44 -12.65
C MET A 172 -11.04 9.05 -11.95
N ASN A 173 -11.11 8.83 -10.63
CA ASN A 173 -12.11 9.45 -9.79
C ASN A 173 -11.96 10.98 -9.84
N GLN A 174 -12.92 11.64 -10.51
CA GLN A 174 -12.91 13.09 -10.73
C GLN A 174 -12.90 13.88 -9.43
N LEU A 175 -13.40 13.31 -8.32
CA LEU A 175 -13.34 13.95 -6.99
C LEU A 175 -11.91 14.14 -6.48
N LEU A 176 -10.96 13.28 -6.89
CA LEU A 176 -9.54 13.47 -6.57
C LEU A 176 -8.98 14.72 -7.26
N LEU A 177 -9.45 15.02 -8.48
CA LEU A 177 -9.05 16.19 -9.24
C LEU A 177 -9.71 17.45 -8.69
N VAL A 178 -10.99 17.37 -8.30
CA VAL A 178 -11.71 18.47 -7.64
C VAL A 178 -11.02 18.83 -6.32
N ALA A 179 -10.73 17.83 -5.47
CA ALA A 179 -10.06 18.06 -4.19
C ALA A 179 -8.68 18.71 -4.34
N LEU A 180 -7.95 18.36 -5.41
CA LEU A 180 -6.67 18.97 -5.74
C LEU A 180 -6.80 20.46 -6.10
N VAL A 181 -7.83 20.86 -6.85
CA VAL A 181 -8.04 22.26 -7.25
C VAL A 181 -8.65 23.11 -6.12
N LEU A 182 -9.45 22.50 -5.24
CA LEU A 182 -10.02 23.18 -4.09
C LEU A 182 -8.99 23.47 -2.99
N ASP A 183 -7.81 22.85 -3.04
CA ASP A 183 -6.69 23.25 -2.18
C ASP A 183 -6.23 24.65 -2.59
N LEU A 184 -6.35 25.61 -1.67
CA LEU A 184 -5.98 27.02 -1.87
C LEU A 184 -4.53 27.21 -2.36
N ARG A 185 -3.65 26.23 -2.12
CA ARG A 185 -2.26 26.23 -2.61
C ARG A 185 -2.14 25.91 -4.09
N PHE A 186 -3.12 25.21 -4.66
CA PHE A 186 -3.09 24.68 -6.02
C PHE A 186 -4.19 25.30 -6.88
N LYS A 187 -3.92 26.49 -7.44
CA LYS A 187 -4.81 27.10 -8.44
C LYS A 187 -4.90 26.21 -9.69
N LEU A 188 -5.96 26.37 -10.49
CA LEU A 188 -6.18 25.68 -11.78
C LEU A 188 -4.97 25.71 -12.73
N LYS A 189 -4.19 26.80 -12.71
CA LYS A 189 -2.96 26.92 -13.50
C LYS A 189 -1.89 25.88 -13.09
N TYR A 190 -1.89 25.47 -11.82
CA TYR A 190 -1.02 24.43 -11.29
C TYR A 190 -1.53 23.03 -11.67
N PHE A 191 -2.85 22.81 -11.67
CA PHE A 191 -3.46 21.57 -12.17
C PHE A 191 -3.02 21.24 -13.60
N SER A 192 -3.13 22.19 -14.54
CA SER A 192 -2.67 21.98 -15.92
C SER A 192 -1.17 21.69 -16.02
N ARG A 193 -0.34 22.19 -15.08
CA ARG A 193 1.09 21.86 -15.02
C ARG A 193 1.33 20.46 -14.47
N ILE A 194 0.59 20.05 -13.44
CA ILE A 194 0.65 18.69 -12.87
C ILE A 194 0.32 17.67 -13.97
N LEU A 195 -0.81 17.83 -14.67
CA LEU A 195 -1.22 16.87 -15.71
C LEU A 195 -0.17 16.73 -16.83
N LYS A 196 0.43 17.86 -17.25
CA LYS A 196 1.49 17.84 -18.27
C LYS A 196 2.77 17.17 -17.79
N LYS A 197 3.18 17.43 -16.54
CA LYS A 197 4.48 16.97 -16.02
C LYS A 197 4.45 15.56 -15.42
N MET A 198 3.40 15.24 -14.66
CA MET A 198 3.32 13.99 -13.89
C MET A 198 2.62 12.87 -14.65
N LEU A 199 1.71 13.21 -15.57
CA LEU A 199 0.95 12.23 -16.35
C LEU A 199 1.33 12.22 -17.84
N ASN A 200 2.28 13.08 -18.24
CA ASN A 200 2.80 13.18 -19.60
C ASN A 200 1.71 13.41 -20.67
N GLU A 201 0.65 14.13 -20.29
CA GLU A 201 -0.55 14.31 -21.10
C GLU A 201 -0.45 15.44 -22.13
N ASN A 202 -1.16 15.25 -23.25
CA ASN A 202 -1.16 16.20 -24.36
C ASN A 202 -1.89 17.50 -23.99
N SER A 203 -1.43 18.64 -24.52
CA SER A 203 -2.01 19.95 -24.18
C SER A 203 -3.50 20.09 -24.54
N ARG A 204 -4.00 19.31 -25.52
CA ARG A 204 -5.44 19.27 -25.86
C ARG A 204 -6.25 18.55 -24.78
N THR A 205 -5.81 17.38 -24.33
CA THR A 205 -6.45 16.59 -23.26
C THR A 205 -6.47 17.38 -21.96
N VAL A 206 -5.35 18.00 -21.61
CA VAL A 206 -5.22 18.82 -20.39
C VAL A 206 -6.18 20.00 -20.41
N LYS A 207 -6.32 20.68 -21.56
CA LYS A 207 -7.25 21.81 -21.68
C LYS A 207 -8.70 21.35 -21.52
N LYS A 208 -9.11 20.32 -22.28
CA LYS A 208 -10.45 19.71 -22.19
C LYS A 208 -10.80 19.35 -20.75
N LYS A 209 -9.89 18.66 -20.05
CA LYS A 209 -10.09 18.27 -18.65
C LYS A 209 -10.11 19.43 -17.67
N THR A 210 -9.31 20.47 -17.92
CA THR A 210 -9.34 21.68 -17.08
C THR A 210 -10.68 22.40 -17.23
N ASP A 211 -11.22 22.48 -18.45
CA ASP A 211 -12.52 23.10 -18.72
C ASP A 211 -13.67 22.29 -18.10
N GLU A 212 -13.69 20.97 -18.27
CA GLU A 212 -14.64 20.06 -17.62
C GLU A 212 -14.60 20.17 -16.08
N LEU A 213 -13.39 20.26 -15.51
CA LEU A 213 -13.22 20.39 -14.06
C LEU A 213 -13.69 21.75 -13.54
N ASN A 214 -13.48 22.82 -14.31
CA ASN A 214 -14.02 24.14 -13.98
C ASN A 214 -15.55 24.14 -13.94
N GLU A 215 -16.17 23.56 -14.96
CA GLU A 215 -17.63 23.45 -15.03
C GLU A 215 -18.18 22.62 -13.85
N LEU A 216 -17.50 21.52 -13.50
CA LEU A 216 -17.87 20.70 -12.36
C LEU A 216 -17.75 21.47 -11.03
N ILE A 217 -16.67 22.23 -10.83
CA ILE A 217 -16.48 23.05 -9.62
C ILE A 217 -17.58 24.10 -9.51
N VAL A 218 -17.87 24.83 -10.60
CA VAL A 218 -18.95 25.83 -10.66
C VAL A 218 -20.29 25.19 -10.30
N THR A 219 -20.60 24.04 -10.90
CA THR A 219 -21.83 23.28 -10.64
C THR A 219 -21.96 22.89 -9.17
N ILE A 220 -20.89 22.38 -8.56
CA ILE A 220 -20.87 22.00 -7.14
C ILE A 220 -21.06 23.24 -6.25
N THR A 221 -20.41 24.36 -6.57
CA THR A 221 -20.55 25.60 -5.80
C THR A 221 -21.95 26.20 -5.91
N ASP A 222 -22.56 26.17 -7.09
CA ASP A 222 -23.91 26.68 -7.32
C ASP A 222 -24.97 25.82 -6.62
N THR A 223 -24.80 24.51 -6.66
CA THR A 223 -25.66 23.55 -5.94
C THR A 223 -25.58 23.79 -4.42
N TYR A 224 -24.37 24.01 -3.90
CA TYR A 224 -24.16 24.33 -2.49
C TYR A 224 -24.80 25.68 -2.11
N ALA A 225 -24.59 26.73 -2.92
CA ALA A 225 -25.16 28.05 -2.69
C ALA A 225 -26.70 28.03 -2.71
N SER A 226 -27.30 27.28 -3.65
CA SER A 226 -28.75 27.12 -3.75
C SER A 226 -29.34 26.35 -2.55
N THR A 227 -28.61 25.38 -2.02
CA THR A 227 -29.00 24.62 -0.81
C THR A 227 -28.83 25.43 0.48
N SER A 228 -27.87 26.36 0.49
CA SER A 228 -27.61 27.28 1.61
C SER A 228 -28.70 28.34 1.76
N GLY A 229 -29.48 28.61 0.71
CA GLY A 229 -30.56 29.61 0.70
C GLY A 229 -31.80 29.22 1.51
N THR A 230 -31.94 27.96 1.93
CA THR A 230 -33.09 27.45 2.69
C THR A 230 -32.79 27.07 4.14
N SER A 231 -31.53 27.17 4.59
CA SER A 231 -31.17 26.87 5.99
C SER A 231 -30.36 28.00 6.62
N SER A 232 -31.03 28.76 7.48
CA SER A 232 -30.51 29.90 8.26
C SER A 232 -29.38 29.57 9.27
N PHE A 233 -28.72 28.40 9.20
CA PHE A 233 -27.85 27.93 10.30
C PHE A 233 -26.36 27.77 10.03
N TYR A 234 -25.85 27.98 8.80
CA TYR A 234 -24.41 27.82 8.53
C TYR A 234 -23.79 29.01 7.78
N ARG A 235 -23.88 30.21 8.37
CA ARG A 235 -23.01 31.35 8.03
C ARG A 235 -21.68 31.26 8.78
N VAL A 236 -20.91 30.20 8.58
CA VAL A 236 -19.51 30.13 9.05
C VAL A 236 -18.71 29.36 8.01
N LEU A 237 -18.24 30.04 6.95
CA LEU A 237 -17.08 29.69 6.10
C LEU A 237 -17.15 30.49 4.79
N CYS A 238 -17.16 31.81 4.89
CA CYS A 238 -16.80 32.71 3.80
C CYS A 238 -16.07 33.91 4.40
N VAL A 239 -14.79 33.72 4.74
CA VAL A 239 -13.72 34.73 4.71
C VAL A 239 -12.44 34.02 4.28
#